data_AF-A0A367MFJ4-F1
#
_entry.id   AF-A0A367MFJ4-F1
#
_cell.length_a   1.000
_cell.length_b   1.000
_cell.length_c   1.000
_cell.angle_alpha   90.00
_cell.angle_beta   90.00
_cell.angle_gamma   90.00
#
_symmetry.space_group_name_H-M   'P 1'
#
loop_
_entity.id
_entity.type
_entity.pdbx_description
1 polymer ?
#
loop_
_entity_poly.entity_id
_entity_poly.type
_entity_poly.pdbx_seq_one_letter_code
_entity_poly.pdbx_strand_id
1 'polypeptide(L)' 'MKFIKYLSTAHLNYMNIAVYENGSKIKARVENVVNGKSVGARDFDSTEQLESWFYGLPGSGLGRIENAMNEISRRENP' A
#
# COMPACT_ATOMS: atom_id res chain seq x y z
N MET A 1 -2.00 13.69 -8.02
CA MET A 1 -2.12 12.41 -7.29
C MET A 1 -3.58 12.01 -7.29
N LYS A 2 -3.94 10.93 -7.98
CA LYS A 2 -5.34 10.51 -8.21
C LYS A 2 -5.57 9.14 -7.59
N PHE A 3 -6.57 9.01 -6.72
CA PHE A 3 -6.90 7.72 -6.09
C PHE A 3 -7.43 6.73 -7.14
N ILE A 4 -6.97 5.48 -7.06
CA ILE A 4 -7.39 4.38 -7.93
C ILE A 4 -8.27 3.41 -7.15
N LYS A 5 -7.68 2.78 -6.12
CA LYS A 5 -8.34 1.74 -5.32
C LYS A 5 -7.66 1.58 -3.97
N TYR A 6 -8.33 0.91 -3.06
CA TYR A 6 -7.67 0.24 -1.96
C TYR A 6 -7.20 -1.16 -2.39
N LEU A 7 -6.04 -1.60 -1.90
CA LEU A 7 -5.46 -2.90 -2.26
C LEU A 7 -6.23 -4.07 -1.60
N SER A 8 -6.59 -3.91 -0.32
CA SER A 8 -7.39 -4.90 0.40
C SER A 8 -8.87 -4.60 0.27
N THR A 9 -9.68 -5.65 0.11
CA THR A 9 -11.15 -5.58 0.25
C THR A 9 -11.59 -5.30 1.68
N ALA A 10 -10.80 -5.71 2.69
CA ALA A 10 -11.08 -5.47 4.10
C ALA A 10 -10.05 -4.52 4.73
N HIS A 11 -10.51 -3.66 5.62
CA HIS A 11 -9.64 -2.74 6.36
C HIS A 11 -9.08 -3.42 7.61
N LEU A 12 -7.76 -3.34 7.81
CA LEU A 12 -7.09 -3.87 8.99
C LEU A 12 -6.96 -2.77 10.03
N ASN A 13 -7.76 -2.80 11.10
CA ASN A 13 -7.77 -1.76 12.14
C ASN A 13 -7.94 -0.34 11.55
N TYR A 14 -8.93 -0.18 10.65
CA TYR A 14 -9.16 1.04 9.85
C TYR A 14 -7.99 1.47 8.95
N MET A 15 -6.97 0.63 8.77
CA MET A 15 -5.88 0.87 7.83
C MET A 15 -6.12 0.12 6.53
N ASN A 16 -5.71 0.73 5.42
CA ASN A 16 -5.63 0.06 4.12
C ASN A 16 -4.44 0.60 3.33
N ILE A 17 -4.09 -0.07 2.23
CA ILE A 17 -3.10 0.41 1.28
C ILE A 17 -3.86 1.11 0.15
N ALA A 18 -3.84 2.44 0.17
CA ALA A 18 -4.42 3.29 -0.85
C ALA A 18 -3.45 3.39 -2.04
N VAL A 19 -3.95 3.09 -3.24
CA VAL A 19 -3.17 3.13 -4.48
C VAL A 19 -3.55 4.38 -5.27
N TYR A 20 -2.54 5.17 -5.61
CA TYR A 20 -2.69 6.42 -6.35
C TYR A 20 -1.87 6.40 -7.63
N GLU A 21 -2.40 7.06 -8.66
CA GLU A 21 -1.61 7.52 -9.80
C GLU A 21 -0.84 8.79 -9.41
N ASN A 22 0.46 8.78 -9.64
CA ASN A 22 1.40 9.85 -9.31
C ASN A 22 2.26 10.20 -10.54
N GLY A 23 1.65 10.89 -11.51
CA GLY A 23 2.29 11.15 -12.80
C GLY A 23 2.36 9.86 -13.61
N SER A 24 3.56 9.50 -14.08
CA SER A 24 3.81 8.23 -14.78
C SER A 24 4.07 7.04 -13.84
N LYS A 25 3.92 7.23 -12.53
CA LYS A 25 4.20 6.23 -11.49
C LYS A 25 2.96 5.92 -10.67
N ILE A 26 3.04 4.87 -9.87
CA ILE A 26 2.05 4.49 -8.88
C ILE A 26 2.60 4.75 -7.48
N LYS A 27 1.80 5.34 -6.61
CA LYS A 27 2.15 5.52 -5.19
C LYS A 27 1.19 4.71 -4.32
N ALA A 28 1.72 3.76 -3.56
CA ALA A 28 0.97 3.03 -2.55
C ALA A 28 1.22 3.64 -1.18
N ARG A 29 0.14 3.99 -0.46
CA ARG A 29 0.20 4.60 0.87
C ARG A 29 -0.54 3.75 1.86
N VAL A 30 0.08 3.49 3.01
CA VAL A 30 -0.65 2.91 4.16
C VAL A 30 -1.40 4.05 4.83
N GLU A 31 -2.72 4.02 4.76
CA GLU A 31 -3.58 5.11 5.20
C GLU A 31 -4.69 4.62 6.13
N ASN A 32 -5.02 5.46 7.10
CA ASN A 32 -6.24 5.31 7.88
C ASN A 32 -7.43 5.76 7.03
N VAL A 33 -8.40 4.87 6.81
CA VAL A 33 -9.54 5.12 5.92
C VAL A 33 -10.56 6.11 6.47
N VAL A 34 -10.51 6.40 7.79
CA VAL A 34 -11.44 7.32 8.45
C VAL A 34 -10.97 8.77 8.33
N ASN A 35 -9.67 9.03 8.52
CA ASN A 35 -9.12 10.38 8.57
C ASN A 35 -8.07 10.69 7.50
N GLY A 36 -7.72 9.72 6.64
CA GLY A 36 -6.75 9.89 5.55
C GLY A 36 -5.29 10.03 6.01
N LYS A 37 -4.99 9.83 7.30
CA LYS A 37 -3.61 9.91 7.80
C LYS A 37 -2.77 8.78 7.21
N SER A 38 -1.66 9.14 6.57
CA SER A 38 -0.71 8.20 6.01
C SER A 38 0.40 7.86 7.01
N VAL A 39 0.70 6.56 7.14
CA VAL A 39 1.73 6.02 8.03
C VAL A 39 3.03 5.70 7.27
N GLY A 40 2.91 5.45 5.97
CA GLY A 40 4.03 5.24 5.06
C GLY A 40 3.59 5.29 3.60
N ALA A 41 4.55 5.43 2.70
CA ALA A 41 4.32 5.46 1.27
C ALA A 41 5.50 4.86 0.51
N ARG A 42 5.21 4.19 -0.61
CA ARG A 42 6.21 3.67 -1.54
C ARG A 42 5.76 3.93 -2.97
N ASP A 43 6.72 4.34 -3.81
CA ASP A 43 6.49 4.51 -5.25
C ASP A 43 6.82 3.22 -6.01
N PHE A 44 6.09 2.99 -7.09
CA PHE A 44 6.20 1.89 -8.04
C PHE A 44 6.13 2.47 -9.45
N ASP A 45 6.74 1.82 -10.41
CA ASP A 45 6.75 2.26 -11.81
C ASP A 45 5.39 2.04 -12.49
N SER A 46 4.68 0.97 -12.12
CA SER A 46 3.35 0.66 -12.67
C SER A 46 2.48 -0.15 -11.70
N THR A 47 1.21 -0.33 -12.06
CA THR A 47 0.27 -1.18 -11.31
C THR A 47 0.68 -2.65 -11.31
N GLU A 48 1.29 -3.12 -12.39
CA GLU A 48 1.75 -4.51 -12.54
C GLU A 48 2.96 -4.76 -11.65
N GLN A 49 3.87 -3.79 -11.53
CA GLN A 49 5.01 -3.87 -10.60
C GLN A 49 4.52 -3.91 -9.14
N LEU A 50 3.55 -3.06 -8.79
CA LEU A 50 2.90 -3.08 -7.46
C LEU A 50 2.28 -4.47 -7.18
N GLU A 51 1.51 -5.01 -8.13
CA GLU A 51 0.84 -6.30 -7.96
C GLU A 51 1.85 -7.45 -7.87
N SER A 52 2.86 -7.47 -8.74
CA SER A 52 3.93 -8.47 -8.69
C SER A 52 4.69 -8.42 -7.36
N TRP A 53 5.06 -7.22 -6.88
CA TRP A 53 5.66 -7.03 -5.57
C TRP A 53 4.76 -7.55 -4.45
N PHE A 54 3.47 -7.18 -4.47
CA PHE A 54 2.51 -7.60 -3.46
C PHE A 54 2.34 -9.12 -3.43
N TYR A 55 2.16 -9.77 -4.59
CA TYR A 55 2.00 -11.22 -4.67
C TYR A 55 3.27 -12.00 -4.32
N GLY A 56 4.45 -11.37 -4.40
CA GLY A 56 5.72 -11.93 -3.94
C GLY A 56 5.95 -11.86 -2.43
N LEU A 57 5.14 -11.11 -1.68
CA LEU A 57 5.27 -11.03 -0.22
C LEU A 57 4.87 -12.35 0.47
N PRO A 58 5.54 -12.70 1.59
CA PRO A 58 5.15 -13.86 2.38
C PRO A 58 3.74 -13.70 2.97
N GLY A 59 3.11 -14.83 3.28
CA GLY A 59 1.75 -14.90 3.83
C GLY A 59 0.66 -14.96 2.76
N SER A 60 -0.60 -14.99 3.20
CA SER A 60 -1.79 -15.07 2.35
C SER A 60 -2.94 -14.24 2.95
N GLY A 61 -3.93 -13.90 2.11
CA GLY A 61 -5.10 -13.11 2.53
C GLY A 61 -4.71 -11.84 3.28
N LEU A 62 -5.28 -11.66 4.47
CA LEU A 62 -5.01 -10.50 5.34
C LEU A 62 -3.58 -10.46 5.89
N GLY A 63 -2.95 -11.61 6.13
CA GLY A 63 -1.56 -11.65 6.61
C GLY A 63 -0.57 -11.09 5.58
N ARG A 64 -0.85 -11.26 4.29
CA ARG A 64 -0.05 -10.65 3.22
C ARG A 64 -0.24 -9.13 3.19
N ILE A 65 -1.47 -8.65 3.43
CA ILE A 65 -1.77 -7.21 3.51
C ILE A 65 -1.04 -6.58 4.69
N GLU A 66 -1.01 -7.24 5.85
CA GLU A 66 -0.25 -6.78 7.02
C GLU A 66 1.25 -6.68 6.71
N ASN A 67 1.84 -7.71 6.10
CA ASN A 67 3.23 -7.68 5.67
C ASN A 67 3.51 -6.53 4.68
N ALA A 68 2.61 -6.30 3.73
CA ALA A 68 2.72 -5.19 2.79
C ALA A 68 2.65 -3.83 3.49
N MET A 69 1.76 -3.67 4.48
CA MET A 69 1.67 -2.46 5.29
C MET A 69 2.94 -2.21 6.10
N ASN A 70 3.51 -3.26 6.69
CA ASN A 70 4.76 -3.18 7.46
C ASN A 70 5.93 -2.76 6.56
N GLU A 71 6.06 -3.35 5.38
CA GLU A 71 7.12 -3.01 4.43
C GLU A 71 6.99 -1.58 3.88
N ILE A 72 5.78 -1.12 3.53
CA ILE A 72 5.56 0.26 3.05
C ILE A 72 5.75 1.29 4.19
N SER A 73 5.42 0.92 5.43
CA SER A 73 5.52 1.80 6.59
C SER A 73 6.90 1.78 7.24
N ARG A 74 7.79 0.89 6.80
CA ARG A 74 9.14 0.77 7.35
C ARG A 74 9.89 2.06 7.05
N ARG A 75 10.27 2.79 8.11
CA ARG A 75 11.23 3.89 7.97
C ARG A 75 12.56 3.28 7.58
N GLU A 76 13.12 3.70 6.44
CA GLU A 76 14.57 3.60 6.27
C GLU A 76 15.17 4.44 7.40
N ASN A 77 15.79 3.78 8.38
CA ASN A 77 16.60 4.50 9.37
C ASN A 77 17.74 5.18 8.58
N PRO A 78 17.98 6.49 8.78
CA PRO A 78 19.14 7.15 8.21
C PRO A 78 20.46 6.54 8.72
#